data_AF-A0A2A3AJ88-F1
#
_entry.id   AF-A0A2A3AJ88-F1
#
_cell.length_a   1.000
_cell.length_b   1.000
_cell.length_c   1.000
_cell.angle_alpha   90.00
_cell.angle_beta   90.00
_cell.angle_gamma   90.00
#
_symmetry.space_group_name_H-M   'P 1'
#
loop_
_entity.id
_entity.type
_entity.pdbx_description
1 polymer ?
#
loop_
_entity_poly.entity_id
_entity_poly.type
_entity_poly.pdbx_seq_one_letter_code
_entity_poly.pdbx_strand_id
1 'polypeptide(L)'
;MGLSYQWAEGDSMNVQSTRRARRDAERTRRSGRTAVAGGLAILLLGGMGLGFVVFDTAQQSTSPTVPVECDSTQRVPVVTDQSMAQILRDKPVDPESCIVLDTTEQSENPDSHTEPHQDMSAGLWIPSSSALFPTTSETNRFTVHTESLATSSPVVVAPEHTRDFTTWTDVIADNSVVMGNPLNDSAAHAATRSAVAEVQNNTVSKQQLNRAMIARTVSGESGHSTSNEIDLLEASVSQSRNVVVSEKGFLDFVETHPQGDQVRALVPDSGAWLLDYPLLVPSEAARRNETIAQAAQEIATYLGSERGREVLSEHHLRGVDGRRLPDARSAASSHRLQVEDEVPWQRLMTTWSRQTSPHNALYVLDASESMGRENPDADRSYWRTAVDSTVIRTRFIPTRDSVGLWTSPAADGADKPYQ
;
A
#
# COMPACT_ATOMS: atom_id res chain seq x y z
N MET A 1 28.26 -61.13 -25.39
CA MET A 1 29.56 -61.45 -24.78
C MET A 1 30.10 -60.19 -24.12
N GLY A 2 30.39 -60.24 -22.83
CA GLY A 2 31.33 -59.33 -22.16
C GLY A 2 30.80 -57.97 -21.68
N LEU A 3 30.54 -57.89 -20.37
CA LEU A 3 30.46 -56.66 -19.56
C LEU A 3 31.82 -55.95 -19.48
N SER A 4 31.81 -54.61 -19.44
CA SER A 4 32.61 -53.86 -18.45
C SER A 4 31.98 -52.48 -18.19
N TYR A 5 31.38 -52.34 -17.01
CA TYR A 5 31.01 -51.08 -16.39
C TYR A 5 32.27 -50.42 -15.81
N GLN A 6 32.47 -49.13 -16.07
CA GLN A 6 33.42 -48.30 -15.35
C GLN A 6 32.66 -47.06 -14.87
N TRP A 7 32.50 -46.98 -13.55
CA TRP A 7 31.89 -45.85 -12.86
C TRP A 7 32.81 -44.63 -12.98
N ALA A 8 32.28 -43.52 -13.50
CA ALA A 8 32.83 -42.20 -13.28
C ALA A 8 31.84 -41.46 -12.36
N GLU A 9 32.25 -41.25 -11.12
CA GLU A 9 31.63 -40.30 -10.20
C GLU A 9 31.60 -38.92 -10.85
N GLY A 10 30.39 -38.45 -11.17
CA GLY A 10 30.14 -37.13 -11.72
C GLY A 10 29.29 -36.33 -10.75
N ASP A 11 29.89 -35.27 -10.23
CA ASP A 11 29.39 -34.34 -9.22
C ASP A 11 27.88 -34.06 -9.26
N SER A 12 27.27 -34.20 -8.08
CA SER A 12 26.00 -33.57 -7.74
C SER A 12 26.16 -32.05 -7.81
N MET A 13 25.83 -31.46 -8.97
CA MET A 13 25.68 -30.01 -9.11
C MET A 13 24.55 -29.53 -8.20
N ASN A 14 24.97 -29.03 -7.05
CA ASN A 14 24.16 -28.44 -6.00
C ASN A 14 23.66 -27.06 -6.46
N VAL A 15 22.57 -27.02 -7.24
CA VAL A 15 21.97 -25.78 -7.79
C VAL A 15 21.38 -24.87 -6.69
N GLN A 16 21.29 -25.35 -5.44
CA GLN A 16 20.82 -24.54 -4.30
C GLN A 16 21.92 -23.70 -3.63
N SER A 17 23.21 -23.96 -3.87
CA SER A 17 24.31 -23.25 -3.20
C SER A 17 24.67 -21.89 -3.84
N THR A 18 24.33 -21.68 -5.12
CA THR A 18 24.74 -20.48 -5.86
C THR A 18 23.88 -19.24 -5.55
N ARG A 19 22.65 -19.40 -5.05
CA ARG A 19 21.79 -18.26 -4.65
C ARG A 19 22.12 -17.71 -3.26
N ARG A 20 22.52 -18.56 -2.30
CA ARG A 20 22.99 -18.11 -0.98
C ARG A 20 24.37 -17.44 -1.07
N ALA A 21 25.29 -18.03 -1.84
CA ALA A 21 26.62 -17.44 -2.05
C ALA A 21 26.56 -16.05 -2.73
N ARG A 22 25.58 -15.81 -3.60
CA ARG A 22 25.36 -14.50 -4.24
C ARG A 22 24.83 -13.44 -3.26
N ARG A 23 23.98 -13.82 -2.30
CA ARG A 23 23.50 -12.91 -1.24
C ARG A 23 24.59 -12.54 -0.24
N ASP A 24 25.48 -13.47 0.10
CA ASP A 24 26.58 -13.20 1.05
C ASP A 24 27.70 -12.33 0.42
N ALA A 25 27.90 -12.43 -0.90
CA ALA A 25 28.81 -11.57 -1.66
C ALA A 25 28.31 -10.13 -1.82
N GLU A 26 26.98 -9.91 -1.84
CA GLU A 26 26.39 -8.56 -1.87
C GLU A 26 26.40 -7.90 -0.48
N ARG A 27 26.29 -8.68 0.60
CA ARG A 27 26.31 -8.17 1.98
C ARG A 27 27.69 -7.67 2.42
N THR A 28 28.76 -8.26 1.90
CA THR A 28 30.15 -7.91 2.26
C THR A 28 30.72 -6.72 1.48
N ARG A 29 30.04 -6.25 0.42
CA ARG A 29 30.46 -5.07 -0.37
C ARG A 29 29.93 -3.73 0.14
N ARG A 30 28.99 -3.72 1.09
CA ARG A 30 28.37 -2.47 1.60
C ARG A 30 28.81 -2.06 3.01
N SER A 31 29.58 -2.89 3.72
CA SER A 31 30.03 -2.60 5.10
C SER A 31 31.51 -2.19 5.19
N GLY A 32 31.94 -1.27 4.31
CA GLY A 32 33.32 -0.82 4.27
C GLY A 32 33.46 0.66 3.99
N ARG A 33 33.88 1.40 5.04
CA ARG A 33 34.55 2.71 5.04
C ARG A 33 33.66 3.97 5.08
N THR A 34 33.49 4.50 6.30
CA THR A 34 33.86 5.89 6.60
C THR A 34 34.34 5.97 8.05
N ALA A 35 35.66 6.03 8.23
CA ALA A 35 36.26 6.55 9.45
C ALA A 35 36.36 8.07 9.28
N VAL A 36 35.71 8.84 10.14
CA VAL A 36 35.99 10.26 10.32
C VAL A 36 36.40 10.45 11.77
N ALA A 37 37.70 10.67 11.95
CA ALA A 37 38.28 11.19 13.17
C ALA A 37 37.81 12.64 13.35
N GLY A 38 37.26 12.95 14.52
CA GLY A 38 36.94 14.31 14.94
C GLY A 38 36.96 14.35 16.45
N GLY A 39 38.10 14.74 17.02
CA GLY A 39 38.25 14.90 18.46
C GLY A 39 37.55 16.16 18.96
N LEU A 40 36.97 16.08 20.15
CA LEU A 40 36.87 17.22 21.04
C LEU A 40 36.72 16.74 22.48
N ALA A 41 37.69 17.13 23.30
CA ALA A 41 37.69 16.98 24.74
C ALA A 41 36.94 18.16 25.36
N ILE A 42 35.99 17.91 26.28
CA ILE A 42 35.62 18.86 27.33
C ILE A 42 35.42 18.10 28.64
N LEU A 43 36.14 18.57 29.66
CA LEU A 43 36.13 18.16 31.06
C LEU A 43 34.89 18.70 31.79
N LEU A 44 34.30 17.84 32.62
CA LEU A 44 33.75 18.06 33.98
C LEU A 44 33.00 19.38 34.29
N LEU A 45 31.76 19.27 34.80
CA LEU A 45 31.40 19.44 36.22
C LEU A 45 29.90 19.16 36.43
N GLY A 46 29.56 18.53 37.55
CA GLY A 46 28.33 17.77 37.76
C GLY A 46 27.06 18.51 38.18
N GLY A 47 25.97 17.74 38.28
CA GLY A 47 24.71 18.15 38.88
C GLY A 47 23.57 17.20 38.49
N MET A 48 22.96 16.57 39.50
CA MET A 48 21.84 15.61 39.41
C MET A 48 20.61 16.13 38.65
N GLY A 49 19.96 15.24 37.90
CA GLY A 49 18.49 15.16 37.86
C GLY A 49 17.82 15.30 36.49
N LEU A 50 17.10 14.23 36.11
CA LEU A 50 16.14 14.08 35.00
C LEU A 50 16.74 13.77 33.62
N GLY A 51 16.41 12.57 33.13
CA GLY A 51 16.86 12.04 31.85
C GLY A 51 16.26 12.81 30.68
N PHE A 52 17.10 13.62 30.03
CA PHE A 52 16.85 14.11 28.68
C PHE A 52 17.25 13.03 27.68
N VAL A 53 16.29 12.56 26.89
CA VAL A 53 16.58 11.83 25.65
C VAL A 53 16.97 12.89 24.62
N VAL A 54 18.26 12.96 24.29
CA VAL A 54 18.75 13.76 23.17
C VAL A 54 18.56 12.93 21.92
N PHE A 55 17.57 13.28 21.09
CA PHE A 55 17.48 12.80 19.72
C PHE A 55 18.33 13.71 18.84
N ASP A 56 19.46 13.20 18.38
CA ASP A 56 20.27 13.84 17.34
C ASP A 56 19.82 13.27 15.99
N THR A 57 18.91 13.98 15.33
CA THR A 57 18.69 13.85 13.89
C THR A 57 18.63 15.24 13.30
N ALA A 58 19.73 15.62 12.65
CA ALA A 58 19.85 16.83 11.85
C ALA A 58 18.92 16.74 10.61
N GLN A 59 17.68 17.19 10.78
CA GLN A 59 16.91 17.87 9.75
C GLN A 59 16.64 19.27 10.28
N GLN A 60 16.90 20.29 9.47
CA GLN A 60 16.61 21.69 9.80
C GLN A 60 15.09 21.88 9.89
N SER A 61 14.52 21.54 11.05
CA SER A 61 13.12 21.80 11.37
C SER A 61 13.01 23.26 11.81
N THR A 62 12.36 24.09 11.00
CA THR A 62 11.80 25.36 11.48
C THR A 62 10.82 25.02 12.61
N SER A 63 11.24 25.25 13.85
CA SER A 63 10.36 25.09 15.01
C SER A 63 9.20 26.10 14.89
N PRO A 64 7.96 25.71 15.21
CA PRO A 64 6.84 26.65 15.19
C PRO A 64 7.15 27.83 16.10
N THR A 65 6.80 29.04 15.67
CA THR A 65 7.02 30.24 16.48
C THR A 65 6.06 30.18 17.68
N VAL A 66 6.62 30.00 18.87
CA VAL A 66 5.85 29.92 20.12
C VAL A 66 5.49 31.36 20.56
N PRO A 67 4.21 31.66 20.83
CA PRO A 67 3.78 32.95 21.37
C PRO A 67 4.52 33.31 22.67
N VAL A 68 4.76 34.60 22.90
CA VAL A 68 5.46 35.09 24.10
C VAL A 68 4.64 34.89 25.38
N GLU A 69 3.33 34.70 25.23
CA GLU A 69 2.37 34.40 26.27
C GLU A 69 2.53 33.00 26.86
N CYS A 70 3.26 32.11 26.19
CA CYS A 70 3.50 30.76 26.64
C CYS A 70 4.71 30.65 27.57
N ASP A 71 4.46 30.71 28.88
CA ASP A 71 5.48 30.49 29.93
C ASP A 71 6.04 29.06 29.92
N SER A 72 5.24 28.07 29.48
CA SER A 72 5.66 26.69 29.27
C SER A 72 4.84 26.03 28.16
N THR A 73 5.46 25.13 27.39
CA THR A 73 4.79 24.43 26.28
C THR A 73 4.53 22.97 26.62
N GLN A 74 3.37 22.45 26.21
CA GLN A 74 3.07 21.02 26.28
C GLN A 74 3.26 20.39 24.90
N ARG A 75 4.06 19.31 24.82
CA ARG A 75 4.32 18.62 23.55
C ARG A 75 3.38 17.45 23.38
N VAL A 76 2.69 17.39 22.25
CA VAL A 76 1.82 16.27 21.89
C VAL A 76 2.38 15.56 20.67
N PRO A 77 2.79 14.29 20.77
CA PRO A 77 3.27 13.55 19.62
C PRO A 77 2.13 13.27 18.64
N VAL A 78 2.40 13.48 17.35
CA VAL A 78 1.49 13.19 16.24
C VAL A 78 2.20 12.34 15.21
N VAL A 79 1.71 11.14 14.95
CA VAL A 79 2.23 10.27 13.88
C VAL A 79 1.38 10.49 12.63
N THR A 80 1.99 10.76 11.48
CA THR A 80 1.25 10.98 10.23
C THR A 80 2.15 10.85 8.99
N ASP A 81 1.58 10.89 7.78
CA ASP A 81 2.36 10.90 6.54
C ASP A 81 3.17 12.20 6.37
N GLN A 82 4.15 12.17 5.46
CA GLN A 82 5.07 13.30 5.25
C GLN A 82 4.34 14.61 4.95
N SER A 83 3.25 14.58 4.19
CA SER A 83 2.57 15.80 3.75
C SER A 83 1.75 16.41 4.87
N MET A 84 1.00 15.58 5.60
CA MET A 84 0.27 16.05 6.78
C MET A 84 1.23 16.52 7.88
N ALA A 85 2.40 15.91 8.03
CA ALA A 85 3.43 16.38 8.96
C ALA A 85 3.96 17.78 8.59
N GLN A 86 4.08 18.10 7.30
CA GLN A 86 4.45 19.46 6.84
C GLN A 86 3.33 20.46 7.18
N ILE A 87 2.08 20.13 6.85
CA ILE A 87 0.91 20.96 7.14
C ILE A 87 0.79 21.29 8.65
N LEU A 88 1.01 20.28 9.51
CA LEU A 88 0.90 20.44 10.96
C LEU A 88 2.08 21.18 11.59
N ARG A 89 3.26 21.17 10.97
CA ARG A 89 4.40 22.01 11.39
C ARG A 89 4.11 23.49 11.23
N ASP A 90 3.30 23.85 10.24
CA ASP A 90 2.89 25.23 9.95
C ASP A 90 1.68 25.69 10.76
N LYS A 91 1.06 24.79 11.55
CA LYS A 91 -0.02 25.17 12.46
C LYS A 91 0.52 26.14 13.52
N PRO A 92 -0.09 27.34 13.69
CA PRO A 92 0.30 28.24 14.76
C PRO A 92 -0.02 27.63 16.14
N VAL A 93 0.86 27.91 17.11
CA VAL A 93 0.63 27.55 18.51
C VAL A 93 -0.41 28.49 19.09
N ASP A 94 -1.44 27.93 19.71
CA ASP A 94 -2.48 28.71 20.37
C ASP A 94 -1.94 29.28 21.70
N PRO A 95 -2.01 30.60 21.93
CA PRO A 95 -1.50 31.22 23.16
C PRO A 95 -2.27 30.81 24.42
N GLU A 96 -3.50 30.28 24.31
CA GLU A 96 -4.27 29.81 25.47
C GLU A 96 -3.87 28.39 25.90
N SER A 97 -3.56 27.51 24.94
CA SER A 97 -3.22 26.11 25.22
C SER A 97 -1.72 25.87 25.36
N CYS A 98 -0.91 26.66 24.66
CA CYS A 98 0.54 26.48 24.55
C CYS A 98 0.95 25.05 24.14
N ILE A 99 0.11 24.41 23.32
CA ILE A 99 0.36 23.07 22.80
C ILE A 99 1.21 23.15 21.53
N VAL A 100 2.32 22.42 21.54
CA VAL A 100 3.20 22.23 20.38
C VAL A 100 3.06 20.80 19.90
N LEU A 101 2.76 20.64 18.61
CA LEU A 101 2.69 19.32 17.98
C LEU A 101 4.10 18.83 17.65
N ASP A 102 4.40 17.60 18.05
CA ASP A 102 5.65 16.93 17.72
C ASP A 102 5.38 15.86 16.65
N THR A 103 5.52 16.25 15.38
CA THR A 103 5.12 15.42 14.24
C THR A 103 6.20 14.42 13.87
N THR A 104 5.86 13.13 13.88
CA THR A 104 6.70 12.05 13.38
C THR A 104 6.16 11.57 12.03
N GLU A 105 7.02 11.58 11.02
CA GLU A 105 6.70 11.11 9.67
C GLU A 105 6.68 9.58 9.64
N GLN A 106 5.54 8.99 9.28
CA GLN A 106 5.40 7.57 9.01
C GLN A 106 5.70 7.33 7.53
N SER A 107 6.68 6.47 7.26
CA SER A 107 6.89 5.98 5.89
C SER A 107 5.72 5.09 5.49
N GLU A 108 5.11 5.38 4.35
CA GLU A 108 4.04 4.55 3.77
C GLU A 108 4.55 3.23 3.17
N ASN A 109 5.85 2.90 3.34
CA ASN A 109 6.47 1.75 2.69
C ASN A 109 6.08 0.43 3.39
N PRO A 110 5.25 -0.43 2.76
CA PRO A 110 4.72 -1.63 3.40
C PRO A 110 5.70 -2.82 3.34
N ASP A 111 6.79 -2.73 2.56
CA ASP A 111 7.92 -3.67 2.65
C ASP A 111 8.72 -3.47 3.96
N SER A 112 8.48 -2.35 4.64
CA SER A 112 8.93 -2.18 6.00
C SER A 112 7.95 -2.96 6.90
N HIS A 113 8.36 -4.14 7.35
CA HIS A 113 7.81 -4.80 8.55
C HIS A 113 8.07 -3.97 9.83
N THR A 114 8.20 -2.65 9.70
CA THR A 114 8.26 -1.73 10.82
C THR A 114 6.87 -1.79 11.41
N GLU A 115 6.74 -2.54 12.50
CA GLU A 115 5.64 -2.36 13.44
C GLU A 115 5.38 -0.85 13.53
N PRO A 116 4.11 -0.41 13.48
CA PRO A 116 3.78 0.96 13.83
C PRO A 116 4.55 1.28 15.11
N HIS A 117 5.40 2.31 15.08
CA HIS A 117 6.37 2.59 16.14
C HIS A 117 5.74 2.29 17.51
N GLN A 118 6.46 1.54 18.36
CA GLN A 118 5.99 1.01 19.66
C GLN A 118 5.53 2.08 20.69
N ASP A 119 5.30 3.32 20.27
CA ASP A 119 4.87 4.45 21.09
C ASP A 119 3.60 5.17 20.57
N MET A 120 2.84 4.57 19.64
CA MET A 120 1.53 5.12 19.25
C MET A 120 0.50 5.16 20.39
N SER A 121 0.78 4.50 21.52
CA SER A 121 -0.09 4.54 22.70
C SER A 121 -0.15 5.90 23.40
N ALA A 122 0.80 6.81 23.12
CA ALA A 122 0.93 8.08 23.83
C ALA A 122 0.58 9.32 22.97
N GLY A 123 0.33 9.16 21.67
CA GLY A 123 0.17 10.27 20.72
C GLY A 123 -1.04 10.17 19.80
N LEU A 124 -1.31 11.26 19.09
CA LEU A 124 -2.31 11.31 18.03
C LEU A 124 -1.81 10.59 16.78
N TRP A 125 -2.73 10.04 15.99
CA TRP A 125 -2.39 9.41 14.72
C TRP A 125 -3.31 9.89 13.60
N ILE A 126 -2.73 10.27 12.47
CA ILE A 126 -3.46 10.65 11.26
C ILE A 126 -2.91 9.80 10.10
N PRO A 127 -3.55 8.67 9.76
CA PRO A 127 -3.15 7.90 8.59
C PRO A 127 -3.50 8.65 7.30
N SER A 128 -2.82 8.30 6.20
CA SER A 128 -3.12 8.86 4.88
C SER A 128 -4.44 8.37 4.28
N SER A 129 -5.04 7.30 4.84
CA SER A 129 -6.43 6.93 4.60
C SER A 129 -7.01 6.05 5.71
N SER A 130 -8.33 6.06 5.92
CA SER A 130 -9.00 4.98 6.67
C SER A 130 -8.76 3.58 6.07
N ALA A 131 -8.35 3.50 4.80
CA ALA A 131 -7.92 2.27 4.16
C ALA A 131 -6.77 1.56 4.88
N LEU A 132 -5.86 2.33 5.48
CA LEU A 132 -4.67 1.84 6.18
C LEU A 132 -4.91 1.63 7.66
N PHE A 133 -6.14 1.83 8.14
CA PHE A 133 -6.52 1.56 9.51
C PHE A 133 -6.70 0.04 9.71
N PRO A 134 -5.85 -0.63 10.50
CA PRO A 134 -5.99 -2.07 10.73
C PRO A 134 -7.28 -2.36 11.50
N THR A 135 -8.23 -3.02 10.83
CA THR A 135 -9.55 -3.36 11.38
C THR A 135 -9.52 -4.44 12.47
N THR A 136 -8.36 -5.03 12.79
CA THR A 136 -8.21 -6.12 13.77
C THR A 136 -7.35 -5.74 14.96
N SER A 137 -7.86 -5.99 16.18
CA SER A 137 -7.25 -5.81 17.52
C SER A 137 -6.76 -4.41 17.91
N GLU A 138 -6.33 -3.58 16.95
CA GLU A 138 -5.90 -2.20 17.16
C GLU A 138 -7.08 -1.21 17.21
N THR A 139 -8.24 -1.61 16.69
CA THR A 139 -9.53 -0.88 16.81
C THR A 139 -9.93 -0.61 18.26
N ASN A 140 -9.49 -1.42 19.22
CA ASN A 140 -9.73 -1.14 20.64
C ASN A 140 -8.71 -0.14 21.24
N ARG A 141 -7.58 0.10 20.57
CA ARG A 141 -6.51 0.99 21.03
C ARG A 141 -6.73 2.44 20.64
N PHE A 142 -7.52 2.70 19.59
CA PHE A 142 -7.80 4.05 19.11
C PHE A 142 -9.30 4.29 18.96
N THR A 143 -9.70 5.55 19.17
CA THR A 143 -11.02 6.07 18.86
C THR A 143 -10.89 7.11 17.75
N VAL A 144 -11.81 7.09 16.79
CA VAL A 144 -11.92 8.16 15.78
C VAL A 144 -12.42 9.43 16.47
N HIS A 145 -11.59 10.47 16.50
CA HIS A 145 -11.98 11.79 16.99
C HIS A 145 -12.58 12.63 15.86
N THR A 146 -11.99 12.56 14.67
CA THR A 146 -12.48 13.25 13.48
C THR A 146 -12.42 12.30 12.30
N GLU A 147 -13.56 12.11 11.62
CA GLU A 147 -13.68 11.18 10.50
C GLU A 147 -12.77 11.55 9.32
N SER A 148 -12.55 12.85 9.09
CA SER A 148 -11.70 13.33 8.00
C SER A 148 -11.23 14.75 8.32
N LEU A 149 -9.91 14.97 8.28
CA LEU A 149 -9.28 16.29 8.36
C LEU A 149 -9.06 16.90 6.97
N ALA A 150 -8.82 16.04 5.98
CA ALA A 150 -8.58 16.36 4.59
C ALA A 150 -9.12 15.24 3.70
N THR A 151 -9.20 15.51 2.40
CA THR A 151 -9.57 14.50 1.41
C THR A 151 -8.70 14.51 0.17
N SER A 152 -8.64 13.38 -0.52
CA SER A 152 -8.00 13.23 -1.83
C SER A 152 -8.86 12.32 -2.72
N SER A 153 -9.07 12.69 -3.98
CA SER A 153 -9.85 11.84 -4.89
C SER A 153 -8.99 10.69 -5.39
N PRO A 154 -9.49 9.44 -5.48
CA PRO A 154 -8.88 8.48 -6.39
C PRO A 154 -9.02 9.00 -7.82
N VAL A 155 -7.99 8.81 -8.62
CA VAL A 155 -7.96 9.22 -10.04
C VAL A 155 -7.36 8.10 -10.88
N VAL A 156 -7.82 7.99 -12.12
CA VAL A 156 -7.14 7.24 -13.17
C VAL A 156 -6.22 8.21 -13.90
N VAL A 157 -4.92 8.07 -13.72
CA VAL A 157 -3.92 8.81 -14.50
C VAL A 157 -3.71 8.07 -15.80
N ALA A 158 -3.93 8.77 -16.90
CA ALA A 158 -3.89 8.21 -18.24
C ALA A 158 -3.26 9.20 -19.22
N PRO A 159 -2.72 8.73 -20.35
CA PRO A 159 -2.33 9.61 -21.45
C PRO A 159 -3.49 10.55 -21.87
N GLU A 160 -3.15 11.78 -22.30
CA GLU A 160 -4.11 12.84 -22.65
C GLU A 160 -5.28 12.39 -23.54
N HIS A 161 -5.05 11.51 -24.52
CA HIS A 161 -6.08 11.08 -25.48
C HIS A 161 -6.79 9.77 -25.12
N THR A 162 -6.61 9.27 -23.89
CA THR A 162 -7.33 8.09 -23.40
C THR A 162 -8.82 8.40 -23.24
N ARG A 163 -9.68 7.44 -23.57
CA ARG A 163 -11.13 7.56 -23.37
C ARG A 163 -11.47 7.65 -21.89
N ASP A 164 -12.44 8.48 -21.54
CA ASP A 164 -12.93 8.58 -20.16
C ASP A 164 -13.68 7.30 -19.76
N PHE A 165 -13.72 7.06 -18.44
CA PHE A 165 -14.44 5.93 -17.85
C PHE A 165 -15.79 6.40 -17.32
N THR A 166 -16.83 5.59 -17.49
CA THR A 166 -18.15 5.92 -16.94
C THR A 166 -18.27 5.51 -15.47
N THR A 167 -17.70 4.36 -15.09
CA THR A 167 -17.78 3.83 -13.72
C THR A 167 -16.43 3.30 -13.23
N TRP A 168 -16.20 3.32 -11.92
CA TRP A 168 -15.10 2.64 -11.26
C TRP A 168 -15.18 1.12 -11.46
N THR A 169 -16.38 0.55 -11.59
CA THR A 169 -16.51 -0.85 -11.97
C THR A 169 -15.88 -1.14 -13.34
N ASP A 170 -15.98 -0.23 -14.31
CA ASP A 170 -15.32 -0.35 -15.62
C ASP A 170 -13.79 -0.22 -15.48
N VAL A 171 -13.32 0.74 -14.66
CA VAL A 171 -11.89 0.89 -14.34
C VAL A 171 -11.32 -0.39 -13.75
N ILE A 172 -12.03 -1.00 -12.79
CA ILE A 172 -11.60 -2.24 -12.13
C ILE A 172 -11.61 -3.42 -13.11
N ALA A 173 -12.57 -3.47 -14.04
CA ALA A 173 -12.68 -4.52 -15.04
C ALA A 173 -11.64 -4.43 -16.17
N ASP A 174 -11.09 -3.23 -16.41
CA ASP A 174 -10.13 -2.99 -17.50
C ASP A 174 -8.72 -3.48 -17.13
N ASN A 175 -8.28 -4.56 -17.76
CA ASN A 175 -6.95 -5.14 -17.58
C ASN A 175 -5.80 -4.25 -18.10
N SER A 176 -6.09 -3.18 -18.85
CA SER A 176 -5.08 -2.19 -19.24
C SER A 176 -4.79 -1.16 -18.14
N VAL A 177 -5.70 -1.04 -17.16
CA VAL A 177 -5.52 -0.18 -15.99
C VAL A 177 -4.71 -0.93 -14.95
N VAL A 178 -3.67 -0.31 -14.42
CA VAL A 178 -2.89 -0.80 -13.27
C VAL A 178 -3.49 -0.23 -12.01
N MET A 179 -3.71 -1.06 -11.01
CA MET A 179 -4.25 -0.65 -9.73
C MET A 179 -3.56 -1.46 -8.65
N GLY A 180 -3.18 -0.80 -7.55
CA GLY A 180 -2.66 -1.46 -6.37
C GLY A 180 -3.68 -2.39 -5.71
N ASN A 181 -3.27 -3.04 -4.63
CA ASN A 181 -4.17 -3.88 -3.86
C ASN A 181 -4.97 -2.99 -2.87
N PRO A 182 -6.32 -2.95 -2.93
CA PRO A 182 -7.15 -2.11 -2.07
C PRO A 182 -7.05 -2.40 -0.56
N LEU A 183 -6.31 -3.44 -0.16
CA LEU A 183 -5.99 -3.72 1.24
C LEU A 183 -4.78 -2.94 1.78
N ASN A 184 -3.92 -2.42 0.91
CA ASN A 184 -2.70 -1.72 1.29
C ASN A 184 -2.39 -0.49 0.44
N ASP A 185 -3.18 -0.21 -0.60
CA ASP A 185 -3.11 0.98 -1.43
C ASP A 185 -4.40 1.79 -1.21
N SER A 186 -4.22 3.01 -0.70
CA SER A 186 -5.31 3.94 -0.40
C SER A 186 -6.11 4.29 -1.66
N ALA A 187 -5.48 4.63 -2.77
CA ALA A 187 -6.17 5.00 -4.00
C ALA A 187 -7.00 3.84 -4.57
N ALA A 188 -6.43 2.63 -4.59
CA ALA A 188 -7.13 1.42 -4.99
C ALA A 188 -8.30 1.10 -4.04
N HIS A 189 -8.13 1.34 -2.74
CA HIS A 189 -9.20 1.20 -1.76
C HIS A 189 -10.36 2.15 -2.07
N ALA A 190 -10.08 3.44 -2.27
CA ALA A 190 -11.10 4.43 -2.60
C ALA A 190 -11.79 4.15 -3.95
N ALA A 191 -11.04 3.71 -4.97
CA ALA A 191 -11.61 3.25 -6.24
C ALA A 191 -12.57 2.06 -6.05
N THR A 192 -12.17 1.09 -5.23
CA THR A 192 -13.01 -0.08 -4.94
C THR A 192 -14.25 0.29 -4.11
N ARG A 193 -14.10 1.22 -3.16
CA ARG A 193 -15.20 1.72 -2.34
C ARG A 193 -16.19 2.53 -3.17
N SER A 194 -15.68 3.30 -4.14
CA SER A 194 -16.50 3.96 -5.16
C SER A 194 -17.31 2.97 -5.98
N ALA A 195 -16.71 1.86 -6.40
CA ALA A 195 -17.42 0.81 -7.13
C ALA A 195 -18.52 0.11 -6.28
N VAL A 196 -18.35 0.01 -4.96
CA VAL A 196 -19.42 -0.44 -4.06
C VAL A 196 -20.55 0.60 -3.96
N ALA A 197 -20.21 1.89 -3.88
CA ALA A 197 -21.21 2.96 -3.88
C ALA A 197 -22.02 2.98 -5.19
N GLU A 198 -21.40 2.71 -6.34
CA GLU A 198 -22.10 2.55 -7.63
C GLU A 198 -23.17 1.45 -7.60
N VAL A 199 -22.90 0.34 -6.89
CA VAL A 199 -23.87 -0.73 -6.73
C VAL A 199 -25.02 -0.30 -5.82
N GLN A 200 -24.73 0.43 -4.75
CA GLN A 200 -25.77 0.94 -3.82
C GLN A 200 -26.66 2.00 -4.49
N ASN A 201 -26.07 2.83 -5.34
CA ASN A 201 -26.77 3.83 -6.13
C ASN A 201 -27.49 3.26 -7.37
N ASN A 202 -27.44 1.94 -7.59
CA ASN A 202 -27.99 1.26 -8.76
C ASN A 202 -27.41 1.72 -10.11
N THR A 203 -26.23 2.35 -10.11
CA THR A 203 -25.46 2.69 -11.31
C THR A 203 -24.92 1.42 -11.99
N VAL A 204 -24.52 0.43 -11.19
CA VAL A 204 -23.96 -0.84 -11.65
C VAL A 204 -24.59 -2.01 -10.89
N SER A 205 -24.76 -3.17 -11.52
CA SER A 205 -25.26 -4.36 -10.81
C SER A 205 -24.18 -5.02 -9.96
N LYS A 206 -24.58 -5.63 -8.84
CA LYS A 206 -23.68 -6.45 -8.00
C LYS A 206 -22.94 -7.54 -8.80
N GLN A 207 -23.58 -8.12 -9.83
CA GLN A 207 -22.97 -9.14 -10.68
C GLN A 207 -21.85 -8.56 -11.57
N GLN A 208 -21.99 -7.32 -12.05
CA GLN A 208 -20.93 -6.64 -12.79
C GLN A 208 -19.72 -6.38 -11.91
N LEU A 209 -19.91 -5.81 -10.71
CA LEU A 209 -18.83 -5.58 -9.76
C LEU A 209 -18.10 -6.88 -9.39
N ASN A 210 -18.85 -7.94 -9.07
CA ASN A 210 -18.24 -9.24 -8.75
C ASN A 210 -17.38 -9.80 -9.92
N ARG A 211 -17.84 -9.65 -11.17
CA ARG A 211 -17.06 -10.09 -12.34
C ARG A 211 -15.79 -9.26 -12.52
N ALA A 212 -15.89 -7.94 -12.37
CA ALA A 212 -14.74 -7.03 -12.44
C ALA A 212 -13.67 -7.41 -11.39
N MET A 213 -14.10 -7.63 -10.16
CA MET A 213 -13.21 -7.99 -9.04
C MET A 213 -12.56 -9.36 -9.23
N ILE A 214 -13.29 -10.36 -9.72
CA ILE A 214 -12.71 -11.68 -10.04
C ILE A 214 -11.68 -11.55 -11.16
N ALA A 215 -12.00 -10.83 -12.24
CA ALA A 215 -11.06 -10.64 -13.34
C ALA A 215 -9.76 -10.00 -12.86
N ARG A 216 -9.87 -8.98 -12.01
CA ARG A 216 -8.74 -8.27 -11.42
C ARG A 216 -7.89 -9.17 -10.52
N THR A 217 -8.50 -9.94 -9.61
CA THR A 217 -7.73 -10.83 -8.72
C THR A 217 -6.97 -11.94 -9.44
N VAL A 218 -7.47 -12.40 -10.60
CA VAL A 218 -6.87 -13.45 -11.43
C VAL A 218 -5.77 -12.92 -12.34
N SER A 219 -5.78 -11.63 -12.74
CA SER A 219 -4.78 -11.06 -13.65
C SER A 219 -3.36 -10.96 -13.04
N GLY A 220 -3.18 -11.36 -11.77
CA GLY A 220 -1.88 -11.48 -11.12
C GLY A 220 -1.29 -10.16 -10.62
N GLU A 221 -1.80 -9.01 -11.09
CA GLU A 221 -1.37 -7.69 -10.63
C GLU A 221 -1.79 -7.41 -9.18
N SER A 222 -2.95 -7.94 -8.74
CA SER A 222 -3.51 -7.69 -7.39
C SER A 222 -2.76 -8.30 -6.21
N GLY A 223 -1.68 -9.07 -6.45
CA GLY A 223 -0.85 -9.65 -5.40
C GLY A 223 0.60 -9.22 -5.41
N HIS A 224 0.97 -8.25 -6.26
CA HIS A 224 2.29 -7.64 -6.15
C HIS A 224 2.34 -6.81 -4.86
N SER A 225 3.49 -6.84 -4.19
CA SER A 225 3.88 -5.79 -3.24
C SER A 225 3.61 -4.45 -3.93
N THR A 226 2.94 -3.57 -3.20
CA THR A 226 2.62 -2.19 -3.57
C THR A 226 3.63 -1.63 -4.56
N SER A 227 3.22 -1.45 -5.81
CA SER A 227 3.97 -0.53 -6.67
C SER A 227 3.83 0.81 -5.99
N ASN A 228 4.95 1.42 -5.59
CA ASN A 228 4.97 2.76 -5.06
C ASN A 228 4.17 3.66 -6.02
N GLU A 229 3.37 4.59 -5.50
CA GLU A 229 2.54 5.48 -6.31
C GLU A 229 3.38 6.22 -7.37
N ILE A 230 4.63 6.56 -7.03
CA ILE A 230 5.61 7.12 -7.97
C ILE A 230 5.93 6.14 -9.11
N ASP A 231 6.18 4.86 -8.82
CA ASP A 231 6.48 3.85 -9.85
C ASP A 231 5.29 3.63 -10.79
N LEU A 232 4.06 3.70 -10.26
CA LEU A 232 2.83 3.65 -11.07
C LEU A 232 2.75 4.86 -12.01
N LEU A 233 3.00 6.06 -11.50
CA LEU A 233 3.00 7.31 -12.29
C LEU A 233 4.10 7.31 -13.35
N GLU A 234 5.31 6.86 -13.01
CA GLU A 234 6.40 6.67 -13.97
C GLU A 234 6.03 5.65 -15.06
N ALA A 235 5.37 4.55 -14.71
CA ALA A 235 4.87 3.58 -15.68
C ALA A 235 3.78 4.18 -16.58
N SER A 236 2.93 5.08 -16.06
CA SER A 236 1.92 5.77 -16.86
C SER A 236 2.56 6.62 -17.95
N VAL A 237 3.58 7.40 -17.59
CA VAL A 237 4.31 8.25 -18.54
C VAL A 237 5.16 7.42 -19.51
N SER A 238 5.98 6.50 -19.01
CA SER A 238 6.99 5.80 -19.82
C SER A 238 6.43 4.66 -20.67
N GLN A 239 5.34 4.02 -20.23
CA GLN A 239 4.75 2.84 -20.88
C GLN A 239 3.32 3.11 -21.38
N SER A 240 2.83 4.34 -21.26
CA SER A 240 1.46 4.74 -21.65
C SER A 240 0.38 3.87 -20.99
N ARG A 241 0.60 3.49 -19.73
CA ARG A 241 -0.36 2.69 -18.93
C ARG A 241 -1.34 3.61 -18.22
N ASN A 242 -2.58 3.16 -18.09
CA ASN A 242 -3.54 3.82 -17.21
C ASN A 242 -3.29 3.33 -15.79
N VAL A 243 -3.19 4.20 -14.80
CA VAL A 243 -2.91 3.80 -13.42
C VAL A 243 -3.88 4.46 -12.44
N VAL A 244 -4.27 3.73 -11.38
CA VAL A 244 -5.08 4.29 -10.29
C VAL A 244 -4.14 4.78 -9.19
N VAL A 245 -4.24 6.06 -8.87
CA VAL A 245 -3.47 6.75 -7.84
C VAL A 245 -4.33 7.80 -7.14
N SER A 246 -3.81 8.45 -6.11
CA SER A 246 -4.47 9.58 -5.46
C SER A 246 -4.25 10.85 -6.28
N GLU A 247 -5.22 11.77 -6.23
CA GLU A 247 -5.06 13.08 -6.88
C GLU A 247 -3.85 13.82 -6.31
N LYS A 248 -3.65 13.74 -5.00
CA LYS A 248 -2.47 14.29 -4.34
C LYS A 248 -1.18 13.75 -4.96
N GLY A 249 -1.02 12.43 -5.01
CA GLY A 249 0.20 11.80 -5.53
C GLY A 249 0.43 12.14 -7.01
N PHE A 250 -0.64 12.26 -7.80
CA PHE A 250 -0.56 12.79 -9.16
C PHE A 250 -0.05 14.25 -9.20
N LEU A 251 -0.63 15.14 -8.39
CA LEU A 251 -0.25 16.56 -8.37
C LEU A 251 1.20 16.76 -7.88
N ASP A 252 1.61 16.03 -6.84
CA ASP A 252 2.99 16.01 -6.34
C ASP A 252 3.95 15.51 -7.44
N PHE A 253 3.55 14.49 -8.21
CA PHE A 253 4.34 13.97 -9.30
C PHE A 253 4.51 14.97 -10.44
N VAL A 254 3.44 15.60 -10.92
CA VAL A 254 3.53 16.57 -12.04
C VAL A 254 4.20 17.88 -11.66
N GLU A 255 4.29 18.22 -10.36
CA GLU A 255 5.11 19.34 -9.88
C GLU A 255 6.61 19.01 -9.96
N THR A 256 6.98 17.76 -9.67
CA THR A 256 8.38 17.32 -9.57
C THR A 256 8.92 16.67 -10.85
N HIS A 257 8.06 16.24 -11.78
CA HIS A 257 8.41 15.51 -12.99
C HIS A 257 7.91 16.22 -14.26
N PRO A 258 8.81 16.79 -15.09
CA PRO A 258 8.43 17.52 -16.30
C PRO A 258 7.66 16.68 -17.34
N GLN A 259 7.83 15.36 -17.34
CA GLN A 259 7.05 14.49 -18.25
C GLN A 259 5.60 14.29 -17.81
N GLY A 260 5.23 14.79 -16.62
CA GLY A 260 3.87 14.75 -16.09
C GLY A 260 2.83 15.45 -16.98
N ASP A 261 3.24 16.38 -17.83
CA ASP A 261 2.36 17.07 -18.79
C ASP A 261 1.83 16.16 -19.92
N GLN A 262 2.28 14.91 -20.01
CA GLN A 262 1.82 13.93 -21.00
C GLN A 262 0.63 13.10 -20.52
N VAL A 263 0.27 13.24 -19.24
CA VAL A 263 -0.79 12.47 -18.59
C VAL A 263 -1.77 13.41 -17.90
N ARG A 264 -3.02 12.96 -17.80
CA ARG A 264 -4.09 13.68 -17.10
C ARG A 264 -4.76 12.78 -16.08
N ALA A 265 -5.25 13.38 -15.00
CA ALA A 265 -6.04 12.70 -13.98
C ALA A 265 -7.53 12.69 -14.35
N LEU A 266 -8.14 11.50 -14.32
CA LEU A 266 -9.54 11.27 -14.65
C LEU A 266 -10.29 10.70 -13.46
N VAL A 267 -11.51 11.19 -13.25
CA VAL A 267 -12.47 10.59 -12.33
C VAL A 267 -13.64 10.09 -13.19
N PRO A 268 -14.09 8.84 -13.02
CA PRO A 268 -15.27 8.35 -13.73
C PRO A 268 -16.50 9.24 -13.54
N ASP A 269 -17.38 9.27 -14.54
CA ASP A 269 -18.60 10.10 -14.52
C ASP A 269 -19.50 9.82 -13.31
N SER A 270 -19.49 8.57 -12.83
CA SER A 270 -20.19 8.12 -11.62
C SER A 270 -19.74 8.80 -10.32
N GLY A 271 -18.68 9.62 -10.36
CA GLY A 271 -18.16 10.30 -9.18
C GLY A 271 -17.15 9.44 -8.43
N ALA A 272 -16.72 9.88 -7.26
CA ALA A 272 -15.74 9.14 -6.47
C ALA A 272 -16.03 9.22 -4.97
N TRP A 273 -15.74 8.11 -4.29
CA TRP A 273 -15.55 8.10 -2.86
C TRP A 273 -14.16 8.68 -2.58
N LEU A 274 -14.09 9.70 -1.73
CA LEU A 274 -12.85 10.42 -1.47
C LEU A 274 -12.10 9.76 -0.31
N LEU A 275 -10.79 9.62 -0.47
CA LEU A 275 -9.89 9.29 0.63
C LEU A 275 -10.10 10.26 1.78
N ASP A 276 -10.20 9.73 2.99
CA ASP A 276 -10.34 10.47 4.23
C ASP A 276 -9.06 10.38 5.04
N TYR A 277 -8.63 11.50 5.64
CA TYR A 277 -7.49 11.52 6.56
C TYR A 277 -8.03 11.61 8.00
N PRO A 278 -8.40 10.48 8.64
CA PRO A 278 -9.05 10.51 9.95
C PRO A 278 -8.05 10.91 11.04
N LEU A 279 -8.56 11.54 12.10
CA LEU A 279 -7.79 11.81 13.32
C LEU A 279 -8.14 10.77 14.37
N LEU A 280 -7.15 9.99 14.75
CA LEU A 280 -7.25 8.89 15.70
C LEU A 280 -6.58 9.28 17.02
N VAL A 281 -7.26 8.99 18.13
CA VAL A 281 -6.78 9.26 19.48
C VAL A 281 -6.68 7.94 20.23
N PRO A 282 -5.60 7.66 20.98
CA PRO A 282 -5.53 6.46 21.80
C PRO A 282 -6.69 6.39 22.79
N SER A 283 -7.39 5.26 22.87
CA SER A 283 -8.62 5.08 23.65
C SER A 283 -8.45 5.43 25.14
N GLU A 284 -7.28 5.17 25.72
CA GLU A 284 -6.96 5.56 27.10
C GLU A 284 -6.70 7.07 27.23
N ALA A 285 -5.98 7.65 26.28
CA ALA A 285 -5.69 9.09 26.24
C ALA A 285 -6.98 9.91 26.07
N ALA A 286 -7.88 9.47 25.18
CA ALA A 286 -9.18 10.11 24.95
C ALA A 286 -10.03 10.25 26.21
N ARG A 287 -9.83 9.38 27.22
CA ARG A 287 -10.59 9.39 28.48
C ARG A 287 -9.91 10.15 29.62
N ARG A 288 -8.58 10.26 29.60
CA ARG A 288 -7.78 10.64 30.78
C ARG A 288 -6.80 11.78 30.54
N ASN A 289 -6.60 12.22 29.29
CA ASN A 289 -5.62 13.22 28.94
C ASN A 289 -6.28 14.39 28.19
N GLU A 290 -6.57 15.45 28.92
CA GLU A 290 -7.20 16.68 28.41
C GLU A 290 -6.31 17.37 27.37
N THR A 291 -4.98 17.38 27.54
CA THR A 291 -4.03 17.95 26.57
C THR A 291 -4.12 17.26 25.22
N ILE A 292 -4.20 15.92 25.19
CA ILE A 292 -4.33 15.17 23.93
C ILE A 292 -5.69 15.45 23.26
N ALA A 293 -6.77 15.50 24.05
CA ALA A 293 -8.10 15.83 23.53
C ALA A 293 -8.14 17.26 22.96
N GLN A 294 -7.54 18.23 23.66
CA GLN A 294 -7.43 19.61 23.22
C GLN A 294 -6.58 19.74 21.95
N ALA A 295 -5.43 19.07 21.88
CA ALA A 295 -4.60 19.04 20.68
C ALA A 295 -5.35 18.46 19.47
N ALA A 296 -6.12 17.39 19.67
CA ALA A 296 -6.95 16.81 18.61
C ALA A 296 -8.01 17.81 18.11
N GLN A 297 -8.69 18.49 19.03
CA GLN A 297 -9.66 19.52 18.71
C GLN A 297 -9.02 20.72 17.99
N GLU A 298 -7.83 21.15 18.41
CA GLU A 298 -7.08 22.23 17.75
C GLU A 298 -6.68 21.88 16.32
N ILE A 299 -6.22 20.64 16.07
CA ILE A 299 -5.90 20.16 14.73
C ILE A 299 -7.16 20.21 13.85
N ALA A 300 -8.27 19.65 14.33
CA ALA A 300 -9.53 19.63 13.58
C ALA A 300 -10.05 21.06 13.30
N THR A 301 -9.95 21.95 14.28
CA THR A 301 -10.39 23.36 14.16
C THR A 301 -9.50 24.12 13.17
N TYR A 302 -8.18 23.96 13.27
CA TYR A 302 -7.24 24.61 12.37
C TYR A 302 -7.45 24.18 10.92
N LEU A 303 -7.48 22.87 10.65
CA LEU A 303 -7.65 22.35 9.29
C LEU A 303 -9.05 22.64 8.71
N GLY A 304 -10.06 22.80 9.58
CA GLY A 304 -11.39 23.28 9.18
C GLY A 304 -11.49 24.78 8.90
N SER A 305 -10.48 25.58 9.26
CA SER A 305 -10.47 27.04 9.05
C SER A 305 -10.20 27.41 7.60
N GLU A 306 -10.34 28.70 7.25
CA GLU A 306 -9.94 29.20 5.92
C GLU A 306 -8.44 29.02 5.67
N ARG A 307 -7.59 29.44 6.64
CA ARG A 307 -6.14 29.25 6.53
C ARG A 307 -5.74 27.78 6.45
N GLY A 308 -6.36 26.91 7.24
CA GLY A 308 -6.11 25.47 7.18
C GLY A 308 -6.44 24.89 5.80
N ARG A 309 -7.55 25.31 5.19
CA ARG A 309 -7.92 24.89 3.82
C ARG A 309 -6.96 25.41 2.76
N GLU A 310 -6.42 26.62 2.91
CA GLU A 310 -5.36 27.12 2.04
C GLU A 310 -4.11 26.25 2.12
N VAL A 311 -3.63 25.96 3.34
CA VAL A 311 -2.44 25.14 3.56
C VAL A 311 -2.65 23.71 3.05
N LEU A 312 -3.84 23.11 3.28
CA LEU A 312 -4.18 21.82 2.66
C LEU A 312 -4.05 21.88 1.13
N SER A 313 -4.58 22.94 0.52
CA SER A 313 -4.51 23.13 -0.94
C SER A 313 -3.09 23.34 -1.45
N GLU A 314 -2.23 24.03 -0.70
CA GLU A 314 -0.79 24.21 -0.99
C GLU A 314 -0.06 22.85 -1.01
N HIS A 315 -0.57 21.85 -0.27
CA HIS A 315 -0.05 20.48 -0.22
C HIS A 315 -0.88 19.47 -1.04
N HIS A 316 -1.65 19.96 -2.01
CA HIS A 316 -2.48 19.15 -2.93
C HIS A 316 -3.54 18.28 -2.24
N LEU A 317 -4.00 18.67 -1.05
CA LEU A 317 -5.10 18.03 -0.33
C LEU A 317 -6.34 18.91 -0.38
N ARG A 318 -7.50 18.28 -0.62
CA ARG A 318 -8.79 18.97 -0.54
C ARG A 318 -9.21 19.11 0.92
N GLY A 319 -10.04 20.12 1.18
CA GLY A 319 -10.79 20.19 2.42
C GLY A 319 -11.80 19.03 2.55
N VAL A 320 -12.43 18.93 3.71
CA VAL A 320 -13.46 17.90 4.01
C VAL A 320 -14.71 17.97 3.13
N ASP A 321 -14.95 19.14 2.53
CA ASP A 321 -16.02 19.38 1.57
C ASP A 321 -15.73 18.76 0.19
N GLY A 322 -14.50 18.28 -0.04
CA GLY A 322 -14.08 17.63 -1.28
C GLY A 322 -14.05 18.58 -2.48
N ARG A 323 -14.06 19.90 -2.26
CA ARG A 323 -14.02 20.88 -3.36
C ARG A 323 -12.72 20.71 -4.15
N ARG A 324 -12.84 20.85 -5.47
CA ARG A 324 -11.71 20.80 -6.40
C ARG A 324 -10.66 21.83 -5.99
N LEU A 325 -9.39 21.45 -6.12
CA LEU A 325 -8.28 22.34 -5.87
C LEU A 325 -8.20 23.45 -6.95
N PRO A 326 -7.55 24.58 -6.66
CA PRO A 326 -7.37 25.66 -7.63
C PRO A 326 -6.48 25.28 -8.82
N ASP A 327 -5.64 24.23 -8.70
CA ASP A 327 -4.78 23.75 -9.78
C ASP A 327 -5.62 23.28 -10.98
N ALA A 328 -5.30 23.76 -12.18
CA ALA A 328 -5.99 23.39 -13.41
C ALA A 328 -5.94 21.89 -13.73
N ARG A 329 -4.90 21.19 -13.25
CA ARG A 329 -4.66 19.75 -13.38
C ARG A 329 -5.38 18.93 -12.31
N SER A 330 -5.89 19.55 -11.25
CA SER A 330 -6.76 18.89 -10.26
C SER A 330 -7.93 18.24 -10.97
N ALA A 331 -8.25 16.99 -10.64
CA ALA A 331 -9.31 16.26 -11.29
C ALA A 331 -10.67 16.89 -10.99
N ALA A 332 -11.47 17.09 -12.05
CA ALA A 332 -12.86 17.46 -11.85
C ALA A 332 -13.59 16.28 -11.17
N SER A 333 -14.23 16.54 -10.02
CA SER A 333 -15.13 15.56 -9.41
C SER A 333 -16.54 15.84 -9.92
N SER A 334 -17.18 14.87 -10.55
CA SER A 334 -18.59 15.00 -10.98
C SER A 334 -19.52 15.09 -9.77
N HIS A 335 -19.24 14.30 -8.72
CA HIS A 335 -19.83 14.37 -7.39
C HIS A 335 -19.14 13.40 -6.42
N ARG A 336 -19.38 13.56 -5.11
CA ARG A 336 -18.90 12.67 -4.05
C ARG A 336 -19.84 11.48 -3.88
N LEU A 337 -19.30 10.27 -3.98
CA LEU A 337 -20.00 9.04 -3.64
C LEU A 337 -19.92 8.75 -2.14
N GLN A 338 -20.96 8.11 -1.61
CA GLN A 338 -21.02 7.62 -0.24
C GLN A 338 -21.42 6.14 -0.24
N VAL A 339 -20.94 5.40 0.76
CA VAL A 339 -21.36 4.03 1.03
C VAL A 339 -22.31 4.10 2.22
N GLU A 340 -23.58 3.80 1.99
CA GLU A 340 -24.63 3.84 3.02
C GLU A 340 -24.65 2.54 3.85
N ASP A 341 -24.42 1.40 3.19
CA ASP A 341 -24.34 0.09 3.84
C ASP A 341 -22.90 -0.45 3.78
N GLU A 342 -22.28 -0.61 4.94
CA GLU A 342 -20.92 -1.15 5.06
C GLU A 342 -20.84 -2.68 4.86
N VAL A 343 -21.96 -3.40 4.94
CA VAL A 343 -21.97 -4.87 4.86
C VAL A 343 -21.56 -5.39 3.46
N PRO A 344 -22.01 -4.80 2.33
CA PRO A 344 -21.46 -5.09 1.01
C PRO A 344 -19.96 -4.86 0.90
N TRP A 345 -19.46 -3.74 1.43
CA TRP A 345 -18.04 -3.38 1.42
C TRP A 345 -17.19 -4.42 2.18
N GLN A 346 -17.56 -4.71 3.43
CA GLN A 346 -16.86 -5.69 4.27
C GLN A 346 -16.82 -7.09 3.64
N ARG A 347 -17.94 -7.55 3.06
CA ARG A 347 -17.99 -8.85 2.36
C ARG A 347 -17.11 -8.87 1.13
N LEU A 348 -17.06 -7.77 0.38
CA LEU A 348 -16.20 -7.64 -0.79
C LEU A 348 -14.73 -7.71 -0.39
N MET A 349 -14.30 -6.93 0.60
CA MET A 349 -12.93 -6.91 1.09
C MET A 349 -12.49 -8.24 1.70
N THR A 350 -13.38 -8.90 2.46
CA THR A 350 -13.11 -10.25 2.99
C THR A 350 -12.92 -11.25 1.85
N THR A 351 -13.71 -11.14 0.78
CA THR A 351 -13.60 -12.03 -0.39
C THR A 351 -12.34 -11.75 -1.18
N TRP A 352 -12.03 -10.48 -1.41
CA TRP A 352 -10.80 -10.03 -2.03
C TRP A 352 -9.57 -10.54 -1.28
N SER A 353 -9.49 -10.30 0.03
CA SER A 353 -8.39 -10.77 0.89
C SER A 353 -8.16 -12.28 0.77
N ARG A 354 -9.24 -13.08 0.77
CA ARG A 354 -9.14 -14.54 0.56
C ARG A 354 -8.63 -14.92 -0.83
N GLN A 355 -8.99 -14.17 -1.86
CA GLN A 355 -8.61 -14.43 -3.26
C GLN A 355 -7.19 -13.96 -3.60
N THR A 356 -6.71 -12.89 -2.95
CA THR A 356 -5.38 -12.33 -3.16
C THR A 356 -4.33 -12.94 -2.22
N SER A 357 -4.75 -13.69 -1.21
CA SER A 357 -3.85 -14.42 -0.33
C SER A 357 -3.01 -15.42 -1.13
N PRO A 358 -1.68 -15.46 -0.95
CA PRO A 358 -0.82 -16.47 -1.57
C PRO A 358 -1.34 -17.89 -1.31
N HIS A 359 -1.57 -18.66 -2.36
CA HIS A 359 -1.96 -20.05 -2.26
C HIS A 359 -0.76 -20.98 -2.44
N ASN A 360 -0.69 -22.01 -1.59
CA ASN A 360 0.23 -23.12 -1.76
C ASN A 360 -0.57 -24.33 -2.25
N ALA A 361 -0.34 -24.76 -3.49
CA ALA A 361 -0.98 -25.95 -4.04
C ALA A 361 0.02 -27.09 -4.25
N LEU A 362 -0.44 -28.33 -4.10
CA LEU A 362 0.31 -29.52 -4.47
C LEU A 362 -0.44 -30.26 -5.57
N TYR A 363 0.15 -30.31 -6.77
CA TYR A 363 -0.35 -31.16 -7.83
C TYR A 363 0.21 -32.56 -7.65
N VAL A 364 -0.69 -33.53 -7.53
CA VAL A 364 -0.37 -34.95 -7.44
C VAL A 364 -0.67 -35.58 -8.78
N LEU A 365 0.37 -36.01 -9.49
CA LEU A 365 0.23 -36.77 -10.74
C LEU A 365 0.33 -38.25 -10.43
N ASP A 366 -0.68 -38.99 -10.84
CA ASP A 366 -0.62 -40.44 -10.84
C ASP A 366 0.32 -40.93 -11.95
N ALA A 367 1.31 -41.74 -11.60
CA ALA A 367 2.18 -42.45 -12.54
C ALA A 367 1.91 -43.96 -12.56
N SER A 368 0.69 -44.38 -12.23
CA SER A 368 0.25 -45.77 -12.37
C SER A 368 0.37 -46.30 -13.81
N GLU A 369 0.43 -47.61 -13.96
CA GLU A 369 0.58 -48.27 -15.26
C GLU A 369 -0.51 -47.89 -16.27
N SER A 370 -1.73 -47.66 -15.81
CA SER A 370 -2.83 -47.19 -16.65
C SER A 370 -2.56 -45.84 -17.30
N MET A 371 -1.74 -44.99 -16.69
CA MET A 371 -1.34 -43.70 -17.25
C MET A 371 -0.38 -43.86 -18.44
N GLY A 372 0.34 -44.98 -18.53
CA GLY A 372 1.19 -45.30 -19.68
C GLY A 372 0.42 -45.70 -20.96
N ARG A 373 -0.89 -46.00 -20.86
CA ARG A 373 -1.70 -46.44 -22.01
C ARG A 373 -1.98 -45.29 -22.97
N GLU A 374 -2.14 -45.62 -24.25
CA GLU A 374 -2.59 -44.67 -25.27
C GLU A 374 -3.99 -44.14 -24.94
N ASN A 375 -4.17 -42.84 -25.13
CA ASN A 375 -5.47 -42.21 -25.05
C ASN A 375 -6.18 -42.41 -26.40
N PRO A 376 -7.35 -43.06 -26.48
CA PRO A 376 -8.03 -43.28 -27.76
C PRO A 376 -8.46 -41.96 -28.46
N ASP A 377 -8.58 -40.87 -27.70
CA ASP A 377 -8.97 -39.55 -28.21
C ASP A 377 -7.76 -38.62 -28.51
N ALA A 378 -6.53 -39.10 -28.33
CA ALA A 378 -5.31 -38.34 -28.61
C ALA A 378 -4.14 -39.26 -29.00
N ASP A 379 -3.32 -38.89 -29.99
CA ASP A 379 -2.13 -39.66 -30.42
C ASP A 379 -0.96 -39.66 -29.39
N ARG A 380 -1.24 -39.89 -28.11
CA ARG A 380 -0.31 -39.86 -26.96
C ARG A 380 -0.87 -40.63 -25.77
N SER A 381 -0.02 -40.93 -24.78
CA SER A 381 -0.45 -41.58 -23.53
C SER A 381 -1.27 -40.65 -22.62
N TYR A 382 -2.04 -41.26 -21.70
CA TYR A 382 -2.72 -40.53 -20.63
C TYR A 382 -1.73 -39.74 -19.75
N TRP A 383 -0.55 -40.28 -19.49
CA TRP A 383 0.54 -39.63 -18.77
C TRP A 383 0.98 -38.33 -19.46
N ARG A 384 1.28 -38.40 -20.75
CA ARG A 384 1.71 -37.22 -21.52
C ARG A 384 0.62 -36.15 -21.57
N THR A 385 -0.64 -36.58 -21.68
CA THR A 385 -1.80 -35.68 -21.60
C THR A 385 -1.88 -35.00 -20.22
N ALA A 386 -1.69 -35.74 -19.13
CA ALA A 386 -1.71 -35.21 -17.78
C ALA A 386 -0.57 -34.20 -17.55
N VAL A 387 0.68 -34.56 -17.91
CA VAL A 387 1.85 -33.68 -17.81
C VAL A 387 1.66 -32.41 -18.62
N ASP A 388 1.24 -32.51 -19.89
CA ASP A 388 1.01 -31.35 -20.75
C ASP A 388 -0.08 -30.43 -20.15
N SER A 389 -1.17 -31.02 -19.64
CA SER A 389 -2.24 -30.25 -19.01
C SER A 389 -1.75 -29.52 -17.75
N THR A 390 -0.87 -30.15 -16.97
CA THR A 390 -0.26 -29.54 -15.78
C THR A 390 0.68 -28.41 -16.17
N VAL A 391 1.54 -28.59 -17.18
CA VAL A 391 2.45 -27.54 -17.68
C VAL A 391 1.67 -26.36 -18.25
N ILE A 392 0.54 -26.59 -18.93
CA ILE A 392 -0.32 -25.50 -19.40
C ILE A 392 -0.94 -24.78 -18.20
N ARG A 393 -1.47 -25.52 -17.23
CA ARG A 393 -2.10 -24.95 -16.02
C ARG A 393 -1.13 -24.12 -15.19
N THR A 394 0.13 -24.54 -15.04
CA THR A 394 1.12 -23.79 -14.25
C THR A 394 1.42 -22.41 -14.83
N ARG A 395 1.18 -22.17 -16.12
CA ARG A 395 1.33 -20.84 -16.75
C ARG A 395 0.27 -19.83 -16.32
N PHE A 396 -0.86 -20.31 -15.79
CA PHE A 396 -1.97 -19.47 -15.34
C PHE A 396 -1.97 -19.29 -13.82
N ILE A 397 -0.96 -19.83 -13.14
CA ILE A 397 -0.82 -19.67 -11.70
C ILE A 397 -0.25 -18.27 -11.46
N PRO A 398 -0.94 -17.42 -10.68
CA PRO A 398 -0.43 -16.11 -10.31
C PRO A 398 0.97 -16.20 -9.71
N THR A 399 1.82 -15.21 -9.97
CA THR A 399 3.21 -15.17 -9.45
C THR A 399 3.30 -15.19 -7.93
N ARG A 400 2.22 -14.82 -7.22
CA ARG A 400 2.10 -14.87 -5.76
C ARG A 400 1.89 -16.29 -5.21
N ASP A 401 1.42 -17.22 -6.03
CA ASP A 401 1.09 -18.58 -5.61
C ASP A 401 2.30 -19.50 -5.79
N SER A 402 2.44 -20.48 -4.89
CA SER A 402 3.48 -21.50 -4.97
C SER A 402 2.88 -22.86 -5.25
N VAL A 403 3.42 -23.58 -6.24
CA VAL A 403 2.94 -24.92 -6.58
C VAL A 403 4.05 -25.94 -6.51
N GLY A 404 3.83 -26.95 -5.67
CA GLY A 404 4.60 -28.18 -5.66
C GLY A 404 4.02 -29.19 -6.66
N LEU A 405 4.89 -30.02 -7.21
CA LEU A 405 4.52 -31.17 -8.01
C LEU A 405 5.02 -32.42 -7.31
N TRP A 406 4.12 -33.40 -7.12
CA TRP A 406 4.47 -34.73 -6.64
C TRP A 406 3.95 -35.77 -7.62
N THR A 407 4.80 -36.71 -7.99
CA THR A 407 4.44 -37.84 -8.84
C THR A 407 4.39 -39.07 -7.96
N SER A 408 3.30 -39.83 -8.00
CA SER A 408 3.27 -41.15 -7.35
C SER A 408 4.32 -42.06 -7.99
N PRO A 409 4.93 -42.99 -7.24
CA PRO A 409 5.77 -44.01 -7.85
C PRO A 409 4.94 -44.88 -8.80
N ALA A 410 5.51 -45.25 -9.94
CA ALA A 410 4.96 -46.34 -10.73
C ALA A 410 4.94 -47.61 -9.85
N ALA A 411 3.83 -48.34 -9.83
CA ALA A 411 3.77 -49.61 -9.14
C ALA A 411 4.82 -50.57 -9.75
N ASP A 412 5.72 -51.04 -8.90
CA ASP A 412 6.73 -52.09 -9.11
C ASP A 412 7.71 -51.93 -10.29
N GLY A 413 8.91 -51.41 -9.97
CA GLY A 413 10.16 -51.83 -10.61
C GLY A 413 10.49 -51.26 -12.00
N ALA A 414 9.69 -50.36 -12.56
CA ALA A 414 10.08 -49.61 -13.75
C ALA A 414 10.93 -48.39 -13.34
N ASP A 415 12.24 -48.55 -13.36
CA ASP A 415 13.27 -47.54 -13.04
C ASP A 415 13.31 -46.33 -14.00
N LYS A 416 12.25 -46.10 -14.80
CA LYS A 416 12.18 -45.00 -15.77
C LYS A 416 10.79 -44.35 -15.76
N PRO A 417 10.70 -43.02 -15.56
CA PRO A 417 9.47 -42.31 -15.84
C PRO A 417 9.08 -42.50 -17.32
N TYR A 418 7.77 -42.61 -17.59
CA TYR A 418 7.24 -42.68 -18.95
C TYR A 418 7.76 -41.46 -19.76
N GLN A 419 8.43 -41.73 -20.90
CA GLN A 419 8.99 -40.70 -21.79
C GLN A 419 7.96 -40.06 -22.70
#